data_AF-A0A6G6K3Q5-F1
#
_entry.id   AF-A0A6G6K3Q5-F1
#
_cell.length_a   1.000
_cell.length_b   1.000
_cell.length_c   1.000
_cell.angle_alpha   90.00
_cell.angle_beta   90.00
_cell.angle_gamma   90.00
#
_symmetry.space_group_name_H-M   'P 1'
#
loop_
_entity.id
_entity.type
_entity.pdbx_description
1 polymer ?
#
loop_
_entity_poly.entity_id
_entity_poly.type
_entity_poly.pdbx_seq_one_letter_code
_entity_poly.pdbx_strand_id
1 'polypeptide(L)'
;MTRLRLVLVLLAWFIHGAVANEPVPVTADQLNAEFAKNNLDYFKKYLSDCPETQIRCLWFLRDSIRIGMVMTMDLREDTVYTVRDVFDHARQNSQTREMSYAQTVTAEELLPSLPDTTPDVPFAEGLHISFWRDKKLHTVTYSKKATPLLIQRLYDVGGGTADFTYAK
;
A
#
# COMPACT_ATOMS: atom_id res chain seq x y z
N MET A 1 72.89 22.87 33.47
CA MET A 1 72.24 22.45 34.72
C MET A 1 71.06 23.37 34.98
N THR A 2 69.87 23.14 34.39
CA THR A 2 68.72 22.38 34.93
C THR A 2 68.06 22.99 36.18
N ARG A 3 66.87 23.58 36.01
CA ARG A 3 65.57 23.43 36.75
C ARG A 3 64.75 24.75 36.68
N LEU A 4 63.63 24.83 35.95
CA LEU A 4 62.26 24.34 36.25
C LEU A 4 61.76 24.90 37.60
N ARG A 5 60.69 25.69 37.75
CA ARG A 5 59.32 25.60 37.20
C ARG A 5 58.63 26.98 37.29
N LEU A 6 57.98 27.42 36.22
CA LEU A 6 56.81 28.29 36.30
C LEU A 6 55.84 27.85 35.21
N VAL A 7 54.83 27.08 35.58
CA VAL A 7 53.70 26.74 34.70
C VAL A 7 52.46 27.22 35.43
N LEU A 8 52.06 28.45 35.12
CA LEU A 8 50.77 28.98 35.49
C LEU A 8 49.73 28.38 34.55
N VAL A 9 48.72 27.78 35.16
CA VAL A 9 47.54 27.20 34.53
C VAL A 9 46.76 28.29 33.81
N LEU A 10 46.60 28.17 32.50
CA LEU A 10 45.57 28.87 31.73
C LEU A 10 44.83 27.84 30.87
N LEU A 11 43.86 27.18 31.50
CA LEU A 11 42.78 26.49 30.80
C LEU A 11 41.83 27.57 30.27
N ALA A 12 42.17 28.13 29.11
CA ALA A 12 41.25 28.97 28.35
C ALA A 12 40.33 28.05 27.53
N TRP A 13 39.15 27.82 28.09
CA TRP A 13 37.98 27.32 27.41
C TRP A 13 37.70 28.15 26.16
N PHE A 14 37.70 27.54 24.97
CA PHE A 14 36.81 27.93 23.88
C PHE A 14 36.53 26.68 23.03
N ILE A 15 35.59 25.88 23.54
CA ILE A 15 34.77 24.99 22.72
C ILE A 15 34.09 25.93 21.71
N HIS A 16 34.60 25.98 20.48
CA HIS A 16 33.85 26.57 19.39
C HIS A 16 32.59 25.73 19.24
N GLY A 17 31.47 26.33 19.63
CA GLY A 17 30.17 25.70 19.64
C GLY A 17 29.90 25.04 18.30
N ALA A 18 29.73 23.72 18.32
CA ALA A 18 28.79 23.11 17.41
C ALA A 18 27.46 23.81 17.69
N VAL A 19 27.07 24.73 16.82
CA VAL A 19 25.69 25.20 16.77
C VAL A 19 24.92 23.93 16.47
N ALA A 20 24.32 23.36 17.52
CA ALA A 20 23.32 22.33 17.35
C ALA A 20 22.25 22.99 16.47
N ASN A 21 22.22 22.63 15.19
CA ASN A 21 21.07 22.91 14.36
C ASN A 21 19.92 22.17 15.06
N GLU A 22 19.14 22.91 15.85
CA GLU A 22 17.90 22.37 16.39
C GLU A 22 17.09 21.89 15.18
N PRO A 23 16.62 20.63 15.19
CA PRO A 23 15.84 20.13 14.08
C PRO A 23 14.62 21.05 13.92
N VAL A 24 14.49 21.65 12.74
CA VAL A 24 13.33 22.49 12.41
C VAL A 24 12.08 21.65 12.73
N PRO A 25 11.17 22.15 13.57
CA PRO A 25 10.00 21.39 13.97
C PRO A 25 9.20 21.03 12.73
N VAL A 26 9.07 19.73 12.46
CA VAL A 26 8.26 19.24 11.35
C VAL A 26 6.81 19.59 11.65
N THR A 27 6.17 20.29 10.72
CA THR A 27 4.76 20.66 10.84
C THR A 27 3.88 19.42 10.72
N ALA A 28 2.69 19.45 11.32
CA ALA A 28 1.71 18.36 11.18
C ALA A 28 1.37 18.09 9.70
N ASP A 29 1.37 19.11 8.85
CA ASP A 29 1.09 18.99 7.42
C ASP A 29 2.20 18.25 6.68
N GLN A 30 3.47 18.51 7.00
CA GLN A 30 4.62 17.79 6.43
C GLN A 30 4.59 16.32 6.81
N LEU A 31 4.34 16.01 8.09
CA LEU A 31 4.17 14.63 8.56
C LEU A 31 3.03 13.94 7.80
N ASN A 32 1.86 14.58 7.73
CA ASN A 32 0.70 14.04 7.02
C ASN A 32 0.99 13.75 5.53
N ALA A 33 1.73 14.64 4.86
CA ALA A 33 2.13 14.46 3.47
C ALA A 33 3.13 13.31 3.29
N GLU A 34 4.10 13.17 4.20
CA GLU A 34 5.06 12.08 4.19
C GLU A 34 4.38 10.72 4.39
N PHE A 35 3.48 10.62 5.37
CA PHE A 35 2.74 9.38 5.59
C PHE A 35 1.80 9.03 4.42
N ALA A 36 1.16 10.04 3.83
CA ALA A 36 0.36 9.87 2.62
C ALA A 36 1.21 9.29 1.48
N LYS A 37 2.43 9.81 1.29
CA LYS A 37 3.39 9.28 0.33
C LYS A 37 3.82 7.85 0.65
N ASN A 38 4.14 7.54 1.89
CA ASN A 38 4.57 6.18 2.28
C ASN A 38 3.47 5.14 2.06
N ASN A 39 2.22 5.47 2.37
CA ASN A 39 1.09 4.59 2.05
C ASN A 39 0.91 4.42 0.54
N LEU A 40 1.03 5.50 -0.24
CA LEU A 40 0.96 5.42 -1.70
C LEU A 40 2.02 4.47 -2.26
N ASP A 41 3.27 4.60 -1.79
CA ASP A 41 4.39 3.77 -2.23
C ASP A 41 4.20 2.30 -1.83
N TYR A 42 3.72 2.04 -0.61
CA TYR A 42 3.37 0.69 -0.13
C TYR A 42 2.31 0.03 -1.02
N PHE A 43 1.22 0.72 -1.32
CA PHE A 43 0.12 0.15 -2.09
C PHE A 43 0.48 -0.02 -3.58
N LYS A 44 1.29 0.89 -4.14
CA LYS A 44 1.88 0.69 -5.46
C LYS A 44 2.79 -0.53 -5.49
N LYS A 45 3.60 -0.72 -4.45
CA LYS A 45 4.46 -1.90 -4.31
C LYS A 45 3.64 -3.18 -4.19
N TYR A 46 2.56 -3.17 -3.41
CA TYR A 46 1.63 -4.30 -3.31
C TYR A 46 1.10 -4.71 -4.70
N LEU A 47 0.73 -3.76 -5.55
CA LEU A 47 0.30 -4.04 -6.93
C LEU A 47 1.44 -4.55 -7.82
N SER A 48 2.62 -3.92 -7.76
CA SER A 48 3.77 -4.29 -8.60
C SER A 48 4.39 -5.64 -8.26
N ASP A 49 4.30 -6.06 -6.99
CA ASP A 49 4.83 -7.33 -6.50
C ASP A 49 3.86 -8.50 -6.70
N CYS A 50 2.83 -8.34 -7.54
CA CYS A 50 1.89 -9.41 -7.85
C CYS A 50 2.62 -10.58 -8.53
N PRO A 51 2.59 -11.81 -7.98
CA PRO A 51 3.12 -12.99 -8.65
C PRO A 51 2.15 -13.52 -9.72
N GLU A 52 2.63 -14.40 -10.59
CA GLU A 52 1.84 -15.01 -11.69
C GLU A 52 0.63 -15.80 -11.20
N THR A 53 0.69 -16.37 -9.99
CA THR A 53 -0.39 -17.18 -9.42
C THR A 53 -1.45 -16.35 -8.72
N GLN A 54 -1.32 -15.01 -8.69
CA GLN A 54 -2.20 -14.15 -7.92
C GLN A 54 -2.92 -13.11 -8.77
N ILE A 55 -4.08 -12.73 -8.26
CA ILE A 55 -4.79 -11.51 -8.63
C ILE A 55 -4.83 -10.62 -7.40
N ARG A 56 -4.25 -9.43 -7.49
CA ARG A 56 -4.21 -8.44 -6.41
C ARG A 56 -5.18 -7.31 -6.70
N CYS A 57 -6.09 -7.09 -5.78
CA CYS A 57 -7.12 -6.06 -5.85
C CYS A 57 -6.91 -5.06 -4.72
N LEU A 58 -7.09 -3.78 -5.01
CA LEU A 58 -6.91 -2.70 -4.05
C LEU A 58 -7.94 -1.60 -4.29
N TRP A 59 -8.50 -1.10 -3.20
CA TRP A 59 -9.27 0.13 -3.21
C TRP A 59 -9.16 0.84 -1.88
N PHE A 60 -9.61 2.09 -1.83
CA PHE A 60 -9.48 2.91 -0.64
C PHE A 60 -10.84 3.24 -0.02
N LEU A 61 -10.88 3.17 1.31
CA LEU A 61 -12.06 3.60 2.05
C LEU A 61 -12.19 5.13 1.94
N ARG A 62 -13.37 5.60 1.53
CA ARG A 62 -13.71 7.04 1.42
C ARG A 62 -12.70 7.84 0.59
N ASP A 63 -12.20 7.23 -0.49
CA ASP A 63 -11.25 7.87 -1.41
C ASP A 63 -9.98 8.39 -0.71
N SER A 64 -9.55 7.71 0.37
CA SER A 64 -8.40 8.10 1.17
C SER A 64 -7.32 7.02 1.18
N ILE A 65 -6.12 7.39 0.72
CA ILE A 65 -4.94 6.50 0.74
C ILE A 65 -4.47 6.10 2.15
N ARG A 66 -5.12 6.61 3.20
CA ARG A 66 -4.85 6.25 4.60
C ARG A 66 -5.41 4.89 4.99
N ILE A 67 -6.38 4.34 4.25
CA ILE A 67 -7.02 3.06 4.57
C ILE A 67 -7.23 2.29 3.27
N GLY A 68 -6.33 1.35 3.01
CA GLY A 68 -6.42 0.43 1.88
C GLY A 68 -7.23 -0.80 2.24
N MET A 69 -8.09 -1.20 1.33
CA MET A 69 -8.79 -2.47 1.32
C MET A 69 -8.10 -3.32 0.28
N VAL A 70 -7.47 -4.38 0.74
CA VAL A 70 -6.60 -5.25 -0.05
C VAL A 70 -7.25 -6.61 -0.16
N MET A 71 -7.26 -7.18 -1.36
CA MET A 71 -7.75 -8.52 -1.63
C MET A 71 -6.79 -9.24 -2.57
N THR A 72 -6.20 -10.33 -2.10
CA THR A 72 -5.30 -11.20 -2.88
C THR A 72 -6.02 -12.52 -3.11
N MET A 73 -6.34 -12.85 -4.37
CA MET A 73 -6.74 -14.19 -4.76
C MET A 73 -5.51 -14.95 -5.21
N ASP A 74 -5.19 -16.08 -4.57
CA ASP A 74 -4.14 -17.00 -4.98
C ASP A 74 -4.79 -18.18 -5.70
N LEU A 75 -4.62 -18.21 -7.03
CA LEU A 75 -5.23 -19.18 -7.92
C LEU A 75 -4.56 -20.56 -7.82
N ARG A 76 -3.32 -20.62 -7.31
CA ARG A 76 -2.63 -21.91 -7.13
C ARG A 76 -3.11 -22.61 -5.86
N GLU A 77 -3.32 -21.84 -4.81
CA GLU A 77 -3.75 -22.36 -3.50
C GLU A 77 -5.27 -22.38 -3.33
N ASP A 78 -6.03 -21.90 -4.32
CA ASP A 78 -7.48 -21.70 -4.23
C ASP A 78 -7.88 -20.91 -2.98
N THR A 79 -7.20 -19.80 -2.70
CA THR A 79 -7.49 -18.98 -1.52
C THR A 79 -7.71 -17.52 -1.86
N VAL A 80 -8.50 -16.84 -1.03
CA VAL A 80 -8.60 -15.39 -1.02
C VAL A 80 -8.23 -14.86 0.35
N TYR A 81 -7.31 -13.88 0.36
CA TYR A 81 -6.93 -13.12 1.54
C TYR A 81 -7.42 -11.69 1.40
N THR A 82 -8.18 -11.21 2.37
CA THR A 82 -8.66 -9.83 2.46
C THR A 82 -8.07 -9.16 3.69
N VAL A 83 -7.60 -7.92 3.56
CA VAL A 83 -7.15 -7.11 4.70
C VAL A 83 -7.57 -5.66 4.58
N ARG A 84 -8.03 -5.10 5.70
CA ARG A 84 -8.21 -3.67 5.89
C ARG A 84 -6.93 -3.14 6.52
N ASP A 85 -6.11 -2.55 5.68
CA ASP A 85 -4.81 -2.02 6.06
C ASP A 85 -4.91 -0.51 6.29
N VAL A 86 -4.67 -0.08 7.52
CA VAL A 86 -4.72 1.33 7.87
C VAL A 86 -3.34 1.94 7.90
N PHE A 87 -3.34 3.27 7.95
CA PHE A 87 -2.20 4.13 8.14
C PHE A 87 -1.10 3.49 9.00
N ASP A 88 0.13 3.50 8.50
CA ASP A 88 1.30 2.82 9.06
C ASP A 88 1.30 1.29 8.89
N HIS A 89 0.56 0.78 7.89
CA HIS A 89 0.48 -0.64 7.54
C HIS A 89 -0.05 -1.53 8.68
N ALA A 90 -0.85 -0.94 9.57
CA ALA A 90 -1.49 -1.65 10.64
C ALA A 90 -2.72 -2.39 10.11
N ARG A 91 -2.76 -3.70 10.31
CA ARG A 91 -3.89 -4.54 9.87
C ARG A 91 -5.02 -4.46 10.89
N GLN A 92 -6.13 -3.83 10.53
CA GLN A 92 -7.30 -3.72 11.40
C GLN A 92 -8.16 -4.98 11.39
N ASN A 93 -8.34 -5.55 10.20
CA ASN A 93 -9.07 -6.80 10.03
C ASN A 93 -8.43 -7.55 8.87
N SER A 94 -8.31 -8.86 9.00
CA SER A 94 -7.89 -9.71 7.90
C SER A 94 -8.57 -11.07 7.96
N GLN A 95 -8.85 -11.62 6.80
CA GLN A 95 -9.49 -12.92 6.66
C GLN A 95 -8.85 -13.68 5.51
N THR A 96 -8.64 -14.98 5.70
CA THR A 96 -8.29 -15.91 4.63
C THR A 96 -9.42 -16.92 4.49
N ARG A 97 -9.79 -17.24 3.25
CA ARG A 97 -10.81 -18.25 2.94
C ARG A 97 -10.37 -19.09 1.76
N GLU A 98 -10.85 -20.32 1.72
CA GLU A 98 -10.80 -21.12 0.50
C GLU A 98 -11.81 -20.57 -0.53
N MET A 99 -11.38 -20.57 -1.79
CA MET A 99 -12.22 -20.34 -2.95
C MET A 99 -12.75 -21.69 -3.41
N SER A 100 -14.03 -21.76 -3.73
CA SER A 100 -14.58 -22.91 -4.43
C SER A 100 -13.97 -23.03 -5.83
N TYR A 101 -13.92 -24.23 -6.38
CA TYR A 101 -13.48 -24.47 -7.76
C TYR A 101 -14.15 -23.53 -8.77
N ALA A 102 -15.46 -23.29 -8.63
CA ALA A 102 -16.20 -22.37 -9.48
C ALA A 102 -15.72 -20.91 -9.36
N GLN A 103 -15.32 -20.47 -8.17
CA GLN A 103 -14.74 -19.14 -7.96
C GLN A 103 -13.37 -19.02 -8.63
N THR A 104 -12.50 -20.02 -8.48
CA THR A 104 -11.17 -20.03 -9.14
C THR A 104 -11.31 -19.95 -10.65
N VAL A 105 -12.10 -20.85 -11.24
CA VAL A 105 -12.35 -20.87 -12.70
C VAL A 105 -12.95 -19.55 -13.17
N THR A 106 -13.93 -19.02 -12.45
CA THR A 106 -14.53 -17.71 -12.80
C THR A 106 -13.49 -16.60 -12.77
N ALA A 107 -12.61 -16.57 -11.76
CA ALA A 107 -11.57 -15.55 -11.67
C ALA A 107 -10.60 -15.63 -12.87
N GLU A 108 -10.15 -16.82 -13.23
CA GLU A 108 -9.28 -17.06 -14.38
C GLU A 108 -9.92 -16.63 -15.71
N GLU A 109 -11.18 -16.98 -15.93
CA GLU A 109 -11.92 -16.64 -17.15
C GLU A 109 -12.22 -15.14 -17.31
N LEU A 110 -12.29 -14.40 -16.19
CA LEU A 110 -12.51 -12.95 -16.23
C LEU A 110 -11.26 -12.18 -16.67
N LEU A 111 -10.05 -12.66 -16.34
CA LEU A 111 -8.80 -11.91 -16.58
C LEU A 111 -8.58 -11.53 -18.06
N PRO A 112 -8.78 -12.42 -19.05
CA PRO A 112 -8.63 -12.06 -20.46
C PRO A 112 -9.62 -11.00 -20.93
N SER A 113 -10.79 -10.93 -20.29
CA SER A 113 -11.92 -10.08 -20.69
C SER A 113 -11.94 -8.71 -19.99
N LEU A 114 -10.97 -8.44 -19.11
CA LEU A 114 -10.94 -7.16 -18.40
C LEU A 114 -10.74 -6.00 -19.38
N PRO A 115 -11.57 -4.94 -19.31
CA PRO A 115 -11.44 -3.77 -20.17
C PRO A 115 -10.16 -2.99 -19.86
N ASP A 116 -9.75 -2.11 -20.76
CA ASP A 116 -8.60 -1.23 -20.52
C ASP A 116 -8.83 -0.29 -19.32
N THR A 117 -7.73 0.20 -18.76
CA THR A 117 -7.76 1.15 -17.64
C THR A 117 -8.59 2.40 -17.99
N THR A 118 -9.34 2.90 -17.02
CA THR A 118 -9.95 4.23 -17.13
C THR A 118 -8.84 5.29 -16.99
N PRO A 119 -8.70 6.22 -17.95
CA PRO A 119 -7.70 7.27 -17.86
C PRO A 119 -8.01 8.25 -16.72
N ASP A 120 -6.97 8.89 -16.20
CA ASP A 120 -7.05 10.02 -15.26
C ASP A 120 -7.81 9.77 -13.94
N VAL A 121 -7.99 8.50 -13.53
CA VAL A 121 -8.57 8.16 -12.23
C VAL A 121 -7.54 8.45 -11.13
N PRO A 122 -7.83 9.35 -10.17
CA PRO A 122 -6.97 9.56 -9.02
C PRO A 122 -6.79 8.25 -8.26
N PHE A 123 -5.57 7.92 -7.84
CA PHE A 123 -5.27 6.63 -7.21
C PHE A 123 -6.17 6.33 -6.00
N ALA A 124 -6.48 7.33 -5.18
CA ALA A 124 -7.37 7.15 -4.03
C ALA A 124 -8.82 6.82 -4.43
N GLU A 125 -9.26 7.25 -5.61
CA GLU A 125 -10.63 7.03 -6.13
C GLU A 125 -10.74 5.73 -6.96
N GLY A 126 -9.63 5.02 -7.15
CA GLY A 126 -9.55 3.84 -8.00
C GLY A 126 -9.99 2.53 -7.34
N LEU A 127 -10.48 1.62 -8.18
CA LEU A 127 -10.36 0.18 -8.01
C LEU A 127 -9.18 -0.28 -8.86
N HIS A 128 -8.15 -0.82 -8.21
CA HIS A 128 -6.94 -1.30 -8.87
C HIS A 128 -6.91 -2.81 -8.89
N ILE A 129 -6.45 -3.38 -10.00
CA ILE A 129 -6.25 -4.81 -10.14
C ILE A 129 -4.91 -5.05 -10.81
N SER A 130 -4.10 -5.91 -10.22
CA SER A 130 -2.86 -6.43 -10.81
C SER A 130 -2.97 -7.93 -11.01
N PHE A 131 -2.55 -8.39 -12.19
CA PHE A 131 -2.62 -9.79 -12.58
C PHE A 131 -1.62 -10.06 -13.72
N TRP A 132 -1.21 -11.31 -13.88
CA TRP A 132 -0.38 -11.72 -15.00
C TRP A 132 -1.21 -12.21 -16.18
N ARG A 133 -0.82 -11.79 -17.37
CA ARG A 133 -1.36 -12.28 -18.65
C ARG A 133 -0.27 -12.20 -19.71
N ASP A 134 -0.11 -13.27 -20.48
CA ASP A 134 0.92 -13.39 -21.52
C ASP A 134 2.34 -13.11 -21.01
N LYS A 135 2.66 -13.62 -19.80
CA LYS A 135 3.95 -13.41 -19.11
C LYS A 135 4.29 -11.93 -18.87
N LYS A 136 3.28 -11.07 -18.79
CA LYS A 136 3.41 -9.67 -18.43
C LYS A 136 2.49 -9.37 -17.26
N LEU A 137 3.01 -8.60 -16.31
CA LEU A 137 2.20 -8.00 -15.27
C LEU A 137 1.36 -6.87 -15.87
N HIS A 138 0.05 -6.95 -15.72
CA HIS A 138 -0.88 -5.89 -16.05
C HIS A 138 -1.37 -5.27 -14.75
N THR A 139 -1.53 -3.95 -14.74
CA THR A 139 -2.20 -3.23 -13.66
C THR A 139 -3.20 -2.27 -14.28
N VAL A 140 -4.47 -2.48 -13.98
CA VAL A 140 -5.60 -1.71 -14.51
C VAL A 140 -6.29 -0.97 -13.37
N THR A 141 -6.80 0.23 -13.68
CA THR A 141 -7.50 1.08 -12.72
C THR A 141 -8.85 1.49 -13.28
N TYR A 142 -9.88 1.44 -12.44
CA TYR A 142 -11.23 1.88 -12.78
C TYR A 142 -11.77 2.86 -11.75
N SER A 143 -12.64 3.76 -12.16
CA SER A 143 -13.36 4.62 -11.21
C SER A 143 -14.37 3.79 -10.41
N LYS A 144 -14.41 3.99 -9.09
CA LYS A 144 -15.50 3.47 -8.25
C LYS A 144 -16.89 3.97 -8.64
N LYS A 145 -16.96 5.15 -9.28
CA LYS A 145 -18.23 5.76 -9.74
C LYS A 145 -18.77 5.14 -11.03
N ALA A 146 -17.91 4.48 -11.80
CA ALA A 146 -18.23 3.91 -13.11
C ALA A 146 -17.53 2.57 -13.30
N THR A 147 -17.68 1.67 -12.33
CA THR A 147 -17.00 0.36 -12.33
C THR A 147 -17.62 -0.58 -13.35
N PRO A 148 -16.86 -1.14 -14.32
CA PRO A 148 -17.37 -2.13 -15.26
C PRO A 148 -17.90 -3.39 -14.56
N LEU A 149 -18.93 -4.03 -15.11
CA LEU A 149 -19.56 -5.20 -14.50
C LEU A 149 -18.60 -6.36 -14.25
N LEU A 150 -17.65 -6.60 -15.17
CA LEU A 150 -16.63 -7.65 -15.01
C LEU A 150 -15.73 -7.40 -13.79
N ILE A 151 -15.47 -6.12 -13.49
CA ILE A 151 -14.69 -5.72 -12.32
C ILE A 151 -15.49 -5.98 -11.05
N GLN A 152 -16.76 -5.57 -11.00
CA GLN A 152 -17.64 -5.87 -9.87
C GLN A 152 -17.68 -7.38 -9.60
N ARG A 153 -17.85 -8.17 -10.67
CA ARG A 153 -17.90 -9.63 -10.57
C ARG A 153 -16.61 -10.23 -9.99
N LEU A 154 -15.45 -9.71 -10.37
CA LEU A 154 -14.17 -10.19 -9.82
C LEU A 154 -14.05 -9.91 -8.31
N TYR A 155 -14.49 -8.73 -7.87
CA TYR A 155 -14.54 -8.38 -6.45
C TYR A 155 -15.55 -9.23 -5.66
N ASP A 156 -16.68 -9.58 -6.28
CA ASP A 156 -17.67 -10.48 -5.69
C ASP A 156 -17.16 -11.92 -5.57
N VAL A 157 -16.41 -12.40 -6.58
CA VAL A 157 -15.79 -13.73 -6.56
C VAL A 157 -14.83 -13.87 -5.38
N GLY A 158 -13.99 -12.85 -5.14
CA GLY A 158 -13.10 -12.83 -3.97
C GLY A 158 -13.80 -12.48 -2.65
N GLY A 159 -15.04 -12.01 -2.70
CA GLY A 159 -15.86 -11.65 -1.53
C GLY A 159 -15.37 -10.43 -0.75
N GLY A 160 -14.43 -9.65 -1.30
CA GLY A 160 -13.84 -8.50 -0.60
C GLY A 160 -14.88 -7.44 -0.26
N THR A 161 -15.83 -7.16 -1.16
CA THR A 161 -16.91 -6.20 -0.92
C THR A 161 -17.73 -6.55 0.33
N ALA A 162 -18.05 -7.81 0.55
CA ALA A 162 -18.78 -8.28 1.72
C ALA A 162 -17.94 -8.14 3.02
N ASP A 163 -16.68 -8.56 2.98
CA ASP A 163 -15.82 -8.59 4.17
C ASP A 163 -15.58 -7.21 4.77
N PHE A 164 -15.55 -6.17 3.94
CA PHE A 164 -15.30 -4.80 4.41
C PHE A 164 -16.57 -3.97 4.64
N THR A 165 -17.71 -4.41 4.11
CA THR A 165 -19.01 -3.73 4.33
C THR A 165 -19.68 -4.18 5.63
N TYR A 166 -19.48 -5.45 6.03
CA TYR A 166 -20.18 -6.05 7.17
C TYR A 166 -19.28 -6.36 8.37
N ALA A 167 -17.96 -6.14 8.27
CA ALA A 167 -17.07 -6.21 9.43
C ALA A 167 -17.43 -5.12 10.45
N LYS A 168 -18.03 -5.55 11.56
CA LYS A 168 -18.29 -4.73 12.76
C LYS A 168 -17.02 -4.45 13.54
#